data_AF-A0AAD8T3Y9-F1
#
_entry.id   AF-A0AAD8T3Y9-F1
#
_cell.length_a   1.000
_cell.length_b   1.000
_cell.length_c   1.000
_cell.angle_alpha   90.00
_cell.angle_beta   90.00
_cell.angle_gamma   90.00
#
_symmetry.space_group_name_H-M   'P 1'
#
loop_
_entity.id
_entity.type
_entity.pdbx_description
1 polymer ?
#
loop_
_entity_poly.entity_id
_entity_poly.type
_entity_poly.pdbx_seq_one_letter_code
_entity_poly.pdbx_strand_id
1 'polypeptide(L)'
;MDHAGNTLIRIRRKGFGMFKRWEVCHVAGEKEEATPWFSVRRAEKSGPAVTMRGGAGACYSVDGCCARKSDYRVISGGAVVAEVARKQTATGVVLGEDVLTLTVEPEVDHLLVLGLVVVCGLMNRSL
;
A
#
# COMPACT_ATOMS: atom_id res chain seq x y z
N MET A 1 4.50 -12.31 -1.69
CA MET A 1 4.72 -13.77 -1.74
C MET A 1 5.01 -14.22 -0.34
N ASP A 2 4.58 -15.41 0.07
CA ASP A 2 4.98 -15.96 1.36
C ASP A 2 6.40 -16.55 1.31
N HIS A 3 6.86 -17.10 2.43
CA HIS A 3 8.19 -17.73 2.53
C HIS A 3 8.33 -19.02 1.69
N ALA A 4 7.21 -19.66 1.31
CA ALA A 4 7.18 -20.88 0.53
C ALA A 4 7.12 -20.61 -0.99
N GLY A 5 7.00 -19.35 -1.41
CA GLY A 5 6.93 -18.96 -2.82
C GLY A 5 5.50 -18.78 -3.34
N ASN A 6 4.48 -18.90 -2.49
CA ASN A 6 3.09 -18.75 -2.91
C ASN A 6 2.73 -17.27 -3.07
N THR A 7 2.00 -16.97 -4.16
CA THR A 7 1.52 -15.61 -4.41
C THR A 7 0.33 -15.31 -3.51
N LEU A 8 0.44 -14.27 -2.67
CA LEU A 8 -0.62 -13.83 -1.77
C LEU A 8 -1.55 -12.81 -2.45
N ILE A 9 -0.96 -11.82 -3.11
CA ILE A 9 -1.67 -10.76 -3.82
C ILE A 9 -1.04 -10.54 -5.20
N ARG A 10 -1.86 -10.13 -6.16
CA ARG A 10 -1.42 -9.68 -7.48
C ARG A 10 -1.77 -8.22 -7.67
N ILE A 11 -0.78 -7.42 -8.07
CA ILE A 11 -0.95 -6.00 -8.34
C ILE A 11 -0.98 -5.80 -9.84
N ARG A 12 -2.03 -5.13 -10.33
CA ARG A 12 -2.22 -4.80 -11.75
C ARG A 12 -2.33 -3.30 -11.90
N ARG A 13 -1.59 -2.75 -12.87
CA ARG A 13 -1.71 -1.35 -13.25
C ARG A 13 -2.71 -1.24 -14.40
N LYS A 14 -3.73 -0.40 -14.24
CA LYS A 14 -4.69 -0.04 -15.29
C LYS A 14 -4.70 1.46 -15.55
N GLY A 15 -5.09 1.83 -16.78
CA GLY A 15 -5.21 3.21 -17.22
C GLY A 15 -3.91 3.83 -17.74
N PHE A 16 -4.04 5.00 -18.35
CA PHE A 16 -2.95 5.80 -18.93
C PHE A 16 -3.02 7.25 -18.42
N GLY A 17 -1.87 7.95 -18.38
CA GLY A 17 -1.82 9.35 -17.96
C GLY A 17 -2.24 9.59 -16.49
N MET A 18 -3.18 10.52 -16.29
CA MET A 18 -3.73 10.91 -14.98
C MET A 18 -4.72 9.88 -14.40
N PHE A 19 -5.26 8.99 -15.23
CA PHE A 19 -6.24 7.96 -14.84
C PHE A 19 -5.58 6.64 -14.41
N LYS A 20 -4.32 6.69 -13.98
CA LYS A 20 -3.60 5.51 -13.48
C LYS A 20 -4.24 5.03 -12.18
N ARG A 21 -4.59 3.74 -12.18
CA ARG A 21 -5.11 3.02 -11.03
C ARG A 21 -4.33 1.73 -10.86
N TRP A 22 -4.12 1.35 -9.61
CA TRP A 22 -3.59 0.05 -9.25
C TRP A 22 -4.73 -0.77 -8.68
N GLU A 23 -4.89 -1.97 -9.20
CA GLU A 23 -5.84 -2.97 -8.71
C GLU A 23 -5.06 -4.06 -8.01
N VAL A 24 -5.47 -4.38 -6.78
CA VAL A 24 -4.89 -5.46 -6.02
C VAL A 24 -5.92 -6.56 -5.93
N CYS A 25 -5.58 -7.76 -6.39
CA CYS A 25 -6.41 -8.95 -6.33
C CYS A 25 -5.82 -9.92 -5.30
N HIS A 26 -6.68 -10.48 -4.45
CA HIS A 26 -6.29 -11.57 -3.57
C HIS A 26 -6.19 -12.87 -4.38
N VAL A 27 -5.17 -13.68 -4.14
CA VAL A 27 -5.02 -14.98 -4.80
C VAL A 27 -5.47 -16.04 -3.82
N ALA A 28 -6.78 -16.32 -3.80
CA ALA A 28 -7.36 -17.43 -3.05
C ALA A 28 -7.52 -18.65 -3.97
N GLY A 29 -6.50 -19.51 -4.04
CA GLY A 29 -6.52 -20.75 -4.82
C GLY A 29 -6.26 -20.56 -6.33
N GLU A 30 -6.66 -21.57 -7.13
CA GLU A 30 -6.36 -21.67 -8.58
C GLU A 30 -7.18 -20.71 -9.45
N LYS A 31 -8.29 -20.16 -8.92
CA LYS A 31 -9.16 -19.24 -9.66
C LYS A 31 -8.87 -17.80 -9.29
N GLU A 32 -8.44 -17.07 -10.30
CA GLU A 32 -8.31 -15.62 -10.25
C GLU A 32 -9.69 -14.97 -10.01
N GLU A 33 -9.83 -14.18 -8.95
CA GLU A 33 -11.01 -13.32 -8.81
C GLU A 33 -11.01 -12.27 -9.92
N ALA A 34 -12.09 -12.27 -10.73
CA ALA A 34 -12.31 -11.27 -11.78
C ALA A 34 -12.44 -9.84 -11.23
N THR A 35 -12.76 -9.71 -9.94
CA THR A 35 -12.96 -8.44 -9.26
C THR A 35 -11.73 -8.11 -8.41
N PRO A 36 -11.26 -6.84 -8.36
CA PRO A 36 -10.16 -6.45 -7.50
C PRO A 36 -10.59 -6.41 -6.03
N TRP A 37 -9.72 -6.88 -5.12
CA TRP A 37 -9.91 -6.80 -3.67
C TRP A 37 -9.95 -5.34 -3.20
N PHE A 38 -9.05 -4.51 -3.70
CA PHE A 38 -9.11 -3.07 -3.57
C PHE A 38 -8.40 -2.39 -4.74
N SER A 39 -8.64 -1.09 -4.88
CA SER A 39 -7.97 -0.27 -5.87
C SER A 39 -7.39 0.99 -5.25
N VAL A 40 -6.23 1.40 -5.75
CA VAL A 40 -5.55 2.61 -5.30
C VAL A 40 -5.46 3.56 -6.49
N ARG A 41 -5.78 4.82 -6.24
CA ARG A 41 -5.64 5.90 -7.23
C ARG A 41 -4.92 7.07 -6.60
N ARG A 42 -4.20 7.84 -7.41
CA ARG A 42 -3.68 9.13 -6.97
C ARG A 42 -4.84 10.13 -6.91
N ALA A 43 -5.02 10.81 -5.79
CA ALA A 43 -5.93 11.94 -5.72
C ALA A 43 -5.25 13.18 -6.33
N GLU A 44 -6.01 14.05 -7.01
CA GLU A 44 -5.45 15.21 -7.71
C GLU A 44 -4.81 16.25 -6.77
N LYS A 45 -5.26 16.31 -5.50
CA LYS A 45 -4.83 17.31 -4.50
C LYS A 45 -4.27 16.71 -3.21
N SER A 46 -4.19 15.39 -3.10
CA SER A 46 -3.69 14.69 -1.91
C SER A 46 -2.88 13.44 -2.29
N GLY A 47 -2.29 12.76 -1.30
CA GLY A 47 -1.55 11.52 -1.49
C GLY A 47 -2.40 10.37 -2.09
N PRO A 48 -1.83 9.16 -2.18
CA PRO A 48 -2.58 7.98 -2.61
C PRO A 48 -3.89 7.80 -1.83
N ALA A 49 -4.97 7.54 -2.54
CA ALA A 49 -6.29 7.26 -1.98
C ALA A 49 -6.76 5.85 -2.37
N VAL A 50 -7.33 5.14 -1.41
CA VAL A 50 -7.67 3.71 -1.53
C VAL A 50 -9.17 3.54 -1.54
N THR A 51 -9.66 2.80 -2.53
CA THR A 51 -11.07 2.42 -2.64
C THR A 51 -11.18 0.91 -2.54
N MET A 52 -11.87 0.44 -1.50
CA MET A 52 -12.12 -0.98 -1.25
C MET A 52 -13.23 -1.52 -2.15
N ARG A 53 -13.25 -2.84 -2.39
CA ARG A 53 -14.35 -3.51 -3.10
C ARG A 53 -15.69 -3.28 -2.38
N GLY A 54 -16.73 -2.91 -3.13
CA GLY A 54 -18.11 -2.82 -2.63
C GLY A 54 -18.41 -1.61 -1.74
N GLY A 55 -17.43 -0.74 -1.46
CA GLY A 55 -17.60 0.47 -0.66
C GLY A 55 -17.89 1.71 -1.51
N ALA A 56 -18.80 2.57 -1.03
CA ALA A 56 -19.15 3.84 -1.68
C ALA A 56 -18.10 4.96 -1.49
N GLY A 57 -17.01 4.72 -0.75
CA GLY A 57 -16.03 5.74 -0.36
C GLY A 57 -14.61 5.21 -0.19
N ALA A 58 -13.65 6.14 -0.05
CA ALA A 58 -12.27 5.79 0.28
C ALA A 58 -12.19 5.39 1.75
N CYS A 59 -11.84 4.13 2.05
CA CYS A 59 -11.64 3.66 3.43
C CYS A 59 -10.28 4.03 3.99
N TYR A 60 -9.27 4.15 3.12
CA TYR A 60 -7.91 4.47 3.53
C TYR A 60 -7.36 5.64 2.73
N SER A 61 -6.66 6.53 3.41
CA SER A 61 -5.85 7.59 2.81
C SER A 61 -4.40 7.45 3.25
N VAL A 62 -3.49 7.94 2.42
CA VAL A 62 -2.06 7.95 2.73
C VAL A 62 -1.58 9.39 2.87
N ASP A 63 -0.99 9.68 4.02
CA ASP A 63 -0.41 10.98 4.35
C ASP A 63 1.13 10.93 4.34
N GLY A 64 1.78 11.99 3.87
CA GLY A 64 3.25 12.10 3.80
C GLY A 64 3.92 11.39 2.62
N CYS A 65 3.18 10.58 1.86
CA CYS A 65 3.69 9.84 0.71
C CYS A 65 4.12 10.78 -0.43
N CYS A 66 5.42 11.05 -0.53
CA CYS A 66 5.99 11.95 -1.52
C CYS A 66 7.30 11.38 -2.10
N ALA A 67 7.66 11.79 -3.31
CA ALA A 67 8.84 11.27 -4.01
C ALA A 67 10.20 11.56 -3.31
N ARG A 68 10.19 12.37 -2.24
CA ARG A 68 11.40 12.78 -1.49
C ARG A 68 11.45 12.22 -0.06
N LYS A 69 10.40 11.56 0.42
CA LYS A 69 10.37 10.94 1.76
C LYS A 69 9.77 9.54 1.67
N SER A 70 10.51 8.58 2.20
CA SER A 70 10.07 7.20 2.39
C SER A 70 8.99 7.05 3.46
N ASP A 71 8.90 8.02 4.37
CA ASP A 71 8.06 7.93 5.55
C ASP A 71 6.64 8.40 5.24
N TYR A 72 5.64 7.59 5.57
CA TYR A 72 4.24 7.92 5.38
C TYR A 72 3.34 7.13 6.31
N ARG A 73 2.12 7.64 6.49
CA ARG A 73 1.11 7.06 7.37
C ARG A 73 -0.12 6.65 6.58
N VAL A 74 -0.69 5.52 6.96
CA VAL A 74 -1.96 5.03 6.45
C VAL A 74 -3.02 5.40 7.46
N ILE A 75 -4.07 6.09 7.00
CA ILE A 75 -5.15 6.62 7.82
C ILE A 75 -6.44 5.93 7.42
N SER A 76 -7.21 5.45 8.41
CA SER A 76 -8.56 4.90 8.24
C SER A 76 -9.47 5.49 9.30
N GLY A 77 -10.66 5.98 8.91
CA GLY A 77 -11.60 6.57 9.86
C GLY A 77 -11.07 7.77 10.67
N GLY A 78 -10.01 8.43 10.18
CA GLY A 78 -9.33 9.54 10.88
C GLY A 78 -8.22 9.12 11.86
N ALA A 79 -7.98 7.81 12.03
CA ALA A 79 -6.90 7.29 12.86
C ALA A 79 -5.76 6.72 12.01
N VAL A 80 -4.52 6.81 12.52
CA VAL A 80 -3.36 6.16 11.91
C VAL A 80 -3.45 4.66 12.20
N VAL A 81 -3.51 3.85 11.14
CA VAL A 81 -3.65 2.39 11.21
C VAL A 81 -2.36 1.66 10.82
N ALA A 82 -1.46 2.36 10.13
CA ALA A 82 -0.12 1.87 9.86
C ALA A 82 0.85 3.03 9.62
N GLU A 83 2.11 2.81 9.95
CA GLU A 83 3.19 3.75 9.75
C GLU A 83 4.34 3.07 9.02
N VAL A 84 4.85 3.75 7.99
CA VAL A 84 6.06 3.38 7.28
C VAL A 84 7.14 4.39 7.64
N ALA A 85 8.27 3.88 8.11
CA ALA A 85 9.42 4.69 8.47
C ALA A 85 10.72 4.00 8.01
N ARG A 86 11.77 4.79 7.77
CA ARG A 86 13.09 4.22 7.48
C ARG A 86 13.61 3.38 8.64
N LYS A 87 14.11 2.18 8.33
CA LYS A 87 14.56 1.23 9.35
C LYS A 87 15.81 1.74 10.04
N GLN A 88 15.79 1.70 11.37
CA GLN A 88 16.93 1.99 12.23
C GLN A 88 17.33 0.74 12.98
N THR A 89 18.63 0.53 13.12
CA THR A 89 19.17 -0.52 13.99
C THR A 89 18.96 -0.14 15.46
N ALA A 90 19.07 -1.11 16.37
CA ALA A 90 18.98 -0.86 17.81
C ALA A 90 20.03 0.13 18.33
N THR A 91 21.14 0.30 17.60
CA THR A 91 22.21 1.27 17.89
C THR A 91 21.99 2.63 17.22
N GLY A 92 20.84 2.86 16.59
CA GLY A 92 20.47 4.13 15.96
C GLY A 92 21.02 4.35 14.54
N VAL A 93 21.71 3.36 13.96
CA VAL A 93 22.18 3.47 12.56
C VAL A 93 20.99 3.35 11.62
N VAL A 94 20.78 4.38 10.82
CA VAL A 94 19.74 4.42 9.77
C VAL A 94 20.21 3.59 8.57
N LEU A 95 19.41 2.61 8.16
CA LEU A 95 19.70 1.73 7.02
C LEU A 95 19.45 2.44 5.68
N GLY A 96 19.56 1.75 4.53
CA GLY A 96 19.30 2.35 3.21
C GLY A 96 17.90 2.99 3.10
N GLU A 97 17.71 3.89 2.12
CA GLU A 97 16.40 4.49 1.80
C GLU A 97 15.37 3.45 1.34
N ASP A 98 15.84 2.31 0.85
CA ASP A 98 15.09 1.13 0.44
C ASP A 98 14.74 0.19 1.60
N VAL A 99 15.29 0.42 2.79
CA VAL A 99 15.06 -0.42 3.96
C VAL A 99 14.07 0.25 4.90
N LEU A 100 12.83 -0.22 4.87
CA LEU A 100 11.71 0.35 5.60
C LEU A 100 11.23 -0.57 6.74
N THR A 101 10.70 0.04 7.78
CA THR A 101 9.92 -0.60 8.84
C THR A 101 8.45 -0.25 8.61
N LEU A 102 7.60 -1.27 8.61
CA LEU A 102 6.15 -1.14 8.57
C LEU A 102 5.59 -1.56 9.92
N THR A 103 4.95 -0.62 10.61
CA THR A 103 4.20 -0.87 11.86
C THR A 103 2.72 -0.84 11.53
N VAL A 104 1.98 -1.88 11.95
CA VAL A 104 0.54 -2.04 11.65
C VAL A 104 -0.21 -2.24 12.95
N GLU A 105 -1.35 -1.57 13.10
CA GLU A 105 -2.26 -1.78 14.23
C GLU A 105 -2.81 -3.22 14.23
N PRO A 106 -2.95 -3.85 15.42
CA PRO A 106 -3.28 -5.28 15.52
C PRO A 106 -4.64 -5.65 14.94
N GLU A 107 -5.57 -4.71 14.88
CA GLU A 107 -6.94 -4.92 14.39
C GLU A 107 -7.07 -4.80 12.86
N VAL A 108 -5.96 -4.51 12.17
CA VAL A 108 -5.95 -4.19 10.73
C VAL A 108 -5.43 -5.37 9.93
N ASP A 109 -6.03 -5.59 8.76
CA ASP A 109 -5.55 -6.60 7.81
C ASP A 109 -4.13 -6.24 7.32
N HIS A 110 -3.16 -7.07 7.71
CA HIS A 110 -1.75 -6.86 7.41
C HIS A 110 -1.45 -7.04 5.91
N LEU A 111 -2.18 -7.91 5.20
CA LEU A 111 -2.00 -8.11 3.75
C LEU A 111 -2.53 -6.90 2.97
N LEU A 112 -3.63 -6.30 3.45
CA LEU A 112 -4.17 -5.07 2.88
C LEU A 112 -3.14 -3.94 2.98
N VAL A 113 -2.61 -3.72 4.18
CA VAL A 113 -1.61 -2.68 4.43
C VAL A 113 -0.33 -2.95 3.63
N LEU A 114 0.14 -4.20 3.60
CA LEU A 114 1.31 -4.57 2.79
C LEU A 114 1.08 -4.27 1.30
N GLY A 115 -0.10 -4.64 0.76
CA GLY A 115 -0.45 -4.35 -0.63
C GLY A 115 -0.49 -2.85 -0.93
N LEU A 116 -1.01 -2.05 0.00
CA LEU A 116 -1.00 -0.59 -0.10
C LEU A 116 0.43 -0.03 -0.17
N VAL A 117 1.30 -0.47 0.74
CA VAL A 117 2.68 -0.02 0.85
C VAL A 117 3.44 -0.27 -0.45
N VAL A 118 3.28 -1.46 -1.02
CA VAL A 118 3.88 -1.81 -2.32
C VAL A 118 3.35 -0.91 -3.43
N VAL A 119 2.04 -0.68 -3.49
CA VAL A 119 1.45 0.23 -4.49
C VAL A 119 1.97 1.66 -4.34
N CYS A 120 2.10 2.16 -3.11
CA CYS A 120 2.67 3.49 -2.83
C CYS A 120 4.11 3.59 -3.33
N GLY A 121 4.94 2.57 -3.13
CA GLY A 121 6.30 2.55 -3.68
C GLY A 121 6.33 2.51 -5.22
N LEU A 122 5.46 1.71 -5.84
CA LEU A 122 5.30 1.67 -7.31
C LEU A 122 4.82 3.01 -7.89
N MET A 123 4.01 3.77 -7.14
CA MET A 123 3.55 5.10 -7.52
C MET A 123 4.69 6.12 -7.48
N ASN A 124 5.55 6.04 -6.47
CA ASN A 124 6.64 6.98 -6.24
C ASN A 124 7.94 6.62 -6.97
N ARG A 125 7.98 5.48 -7.69
CA ARG A 125 9.20 4.89 -8.30
C ARG A 125 10.30 4.62 -7.27
N SER A 126 9.92 4.27 -6.05
CA SER A 126 10.85 3.94 -4.96
C SER A 126 10.97 2.43 -4.73
N LEU A 127 10.46 1.62 -5.67
CA LEU A 127 10.54 0.16 -5.74
C LEU A 127 10.82 -0.26 -7.18
#